data_AF-A0A937ZQI1-F1
#
_entry.id   AF-A0A937ZQI1-F1
#
_cell.length_a   1.000
_cell.length_b   1.000
_cell.length_c   1.000
_cell.angle_alpha   90.00
_cell.angle_beta   90.00
_cell.angle_gamma   90.00
#
_symmetry.space_group_name_H-M   'P 1'
#
loop_
_entity.id
_entity.type
_entity.pdbx_description
1 polymer ?
#
loop_
_entity_poly.entity_id
_entity_poly.type
_entity_poly.pdbx_seq_one_letter_code
_entity_poly.pdbx_strand_id
1 'polypeptide(L)'
;MIHGIAENFAKYVAEGIKVQVTIDIKPASQIFNLRTSAEALQLGTLDPCWTDLGTHANWQPQFGCTALPFLFSGYNHVKKVSTGRSASRSSPISRRPPAPRSSPSAR
;
A
#
# COMPACT_ATOMS: atom_id res chain seq x y z
N MET A 1 13.66 12.03 -0.22
CA MET A 1 12.29 12.34 0.26
C MET A 1 11.55 11.09 0.75
N ILE A 2 11.35 10.06 -0.08
CA ILE A 2 10.57 8.85 0.31
C ILE A 2 11.23 8.06 1.46
N HIS A 3 12.57 7.97 1.47
CA HIS A 3 13.31 7.25 2.52
C HIS A 3 13.02 7.79 3.94
N GLY A 4 13.08 9.11 4.15
CA GLY A 4 12.78 9.71 5.45
C GLY A 4 11.32 9.54 5.91
N ILE A 5 10.38 9.43 4.97
CA ILE A 5 8.98 9.10 5.29
C ILE A 5 8.88 7.66 5.80
N ALA A 6 9.60 6.71 5.19
CA ALA A 6 9.66 5.33 5.65
C ALA A 6 10.29 5.20 7.04
N GLU A 7 11.35 5.96 7.32
CA GLU A 7 11.97 6.00 8.65
C GLU A 7 11.01 6.56 9.72
N ASN A 8 10.26 7.61 9.38
CA ASN A 8 9.23 8.14 10.28
C ASN A 8 8.10 7.13 10.50
N PHE A 9 7.67 6.42 9.46
CA PHE A 9 6.70 5.34 9.60
C PHE A 9 7.21 4.23 10.53
N ALA A 10 8.48 3.82 10.40
CA ALA A 10 9.09 2.84 11.29
C ALA A 10 9.09 3.31 12.77
N LYS A 11 9.39 4.58 13.03
CA LYS A 11 9.30 5.17 14.38
C LYS A 11 7.88 5.13 14.94
N TYR A 12 6.89 5.54 14.15
CA TYR A 12 5.48 5.50 14.58
C TYR A 12 5.01 4.09 14.92
N VAL A 13 5.42 3.09 14.14
CA VAL A 13 5.09 1.69 14.40
C VAL A 13 5.77 1.20 15.68
N ALA A 14 7.04 1.52 15.89
CA ALA A 14 7.77 1.13 17.10
C ALA A 14 7.12 1.73 18.37
N GLU A 15 6.71 3.00 18.33
CA GLU A 15 6.01 3.69 19.42
C GLU A 15 4.63 3.08 19.70
N GLY A 16 3.85 2.80 18.65
CA GLY A 16 2.47 2.30 18.76
C GLY A 16 2.36 0.86 19.27
N ILE A 17 3.31 -0.01 18.91
CA ILE A 17 3.22 -1.46 19.16
C ILE A 17 4.23 -1.93 20.22
N LYS A 18 4.81 -0.99 21.00
CA LYS A 18 5.79 -1.29 22.07
C LYS A 18 6.85 -2.31 21.64
N VAL A 19 7.42 -2.11 20.45
CA VAL A 19 8.57 -2.90 19.92
C VAL A 19 8.25 -4.36 19.53
N GLN A 20 6.98 -4.76 19.38
CA GLN A 20 6.66 -6.10 18.84
C GLN A 20 6.93 -6.24 17.33
N VAL A 21 7.01 -5.12 16.62
CA VAL A 21 7.23 -5.06 15.17
C VAL A 21 8.43 -4.16 14.89
N THR A 22 9.38 -4.67 14.11
CA THR A 22 10.55 -3.92 13.63
C THR A 22 10.48 -3.81 12.11
N ILE A 23 10.68 -2.60 11.58
CA ILE A 23 10.69 -2.35 10.14
C ILE A 23 12.14 -2.10 9.70
N ASP A 24 12.67 -2.99 8.88
CA ASP A 24 13.98 -2.87 8.25
C ASP A 24 13.85 -2.24 6.86
N ILE A 25 14.50 -1.08 6.66
CA ILE A 25 14.33 -0.27 5.44
C ILE A 25 15.54 -0.50 4.53
N LYS A 26 15.27 -0.95 3.31
CA LYS A 26 16.29 -1.19 2.26
C LYS A 26 16.13 -0.18 1.12
N PRO A 27 16.79 1.00 1.19
CA PRO A 27 16.63 2.07 0.20
C PRO A 27 17.38 1.77 -1.11
N ALA A 28 17.26 2.68 -2.08
CA ALA A 28 18.07 2.72 -3.30
C ALA A 28 18.05 1.42 -4.13
N SER A 29 16.94 0.69 -4.11
CA SER A 29 16.78 -0.58 -4.81
C SER A 29 17.85 -1.63 -4.48
N GLN A 30 18.36 -1.63 -3.24
CA GLN A 30 19.42 -2.55 -2.78
C GLN A 30 19.08 -4.03 -2.96
N ILE A 31 17.79 -4.38 -2.82
CA ILE A 31 17.30 -5.77 -2.92
C ILE A 31 16.33 -5.91 -4.09
N PHE A 32 15.37 -5.00 -4.20
CA PHE A 32 14.34 -5.01 -5.23
C PHE A 32 14.20 -3.65 -5.88
N ASN A 33 13.90 -3.63 -7.18
CA ASN A 33 13.49 -2.42 -7.89
C ASN A 33 11.96 -2.25 -7.75
N LEU A 34 11.41 -1.19 -8.35
CA LEU A 34 10.00 -0.81 -8.21
C LEU A 34 8.99 -1.88 -8.70
N ARG A 35 9.37 -2.66 -9.70
CA ARG A 35 8.55 -3.73 -10.28
C ARG A 35 8.72 -5.03 -9.51
N THR A 36 9.96 -5.44 -9.26
CA THR A 36 10.25 -6.68 -8.55
C THR A 36 9.88 -6.61 -7.07
N SER A 37 9.80 -5.42 -6.48
CA SER A 37 9.29 -5.24 -5.11
C SER A 37 7.78 -5.51 -5.01
N ALA A 38 6.99 -5.11 -6.02
CA ALA A 38 5.57 -5.41 -6.08
C ALA A 38 5.31 -6.92 -6.26
N GLU A 39 6.14 -7.59 -7.05
CA GLU A 39 6.09 -9.04 -7.22
C GLU A 39 6.52 -9.77 -5.93
N ALA A 40 7.61 -9.32 -5.29
CA ALA A 40 8.08 -9.87 -4.02
C ALA A 40 7.02 -9.73 -2.91
N LEU A 41 6.30 -8.60 -2.90
CA LEU A 41 5.16 -8.39 -2.02
C LEU A 41 4.04 -9.41 -2.28
N GLN A 42 3.71 -9.68 -3.55
CA GLN A 42 2.69 -10.66 -3.92
C GLN A 42 3.10 -12.09 -3.55
N LEU A 43 4.40 -12.40 -3.62
CA LEU A 43 4.96 -13.71 -3.23
C LEU A 43 5.12 -13.87 -1.70
N GLY A 44 4.99 -12.79 -0.93
CA GLY A 44 5.19 -12.80 0.53
C GLY A 44 6.66 -12.85 0.96
N THR A 45 7.59 -12.54 0.06
CA THR A 45 9.03 -12.42 0.38
C THR A 45 9.41 -11.00 0.85
N LEU A 46 8.49 -10.05 0.74
CA LEU A 46 8.58 -8.67 1.22
C LEU A 46 7.25 -8.26 1.87
N ASP A 47 7.29 -7.60 3.03
CA ASP A 47 6.07 -7.26 3.79
C ASP A 47 5.44 -5.92 3.35
N PRO A 48 6.15 -4.77 3.43
CA PRO A 48 5.73 -3.57 2.71
C PRO A 48 6.77 -3.09 1.68
N CYS A 49 6.29 -2.52 0.58
CA CYS A 49 7.13 -1.85 -0.40
C CYS A 49 6.57 -0.48 -0.80
N TRP A 50 7.46 0.45 -1.15
CA TRP A 50 7.07 1.63 -1.92
C TRP A 50 6.94 1.28 -3.40
N THR A 51 5.82 1.69 -4.00
CA THR A 51 5.54 1.54 -5.44
C THR A 51 4.77 2.75 -5.95
N ASP A 52 4.56 2.81 -7.27
CA ASP A 52 3.72 3.82 -7.92
C ASP A 52 2.56 3.18 -8.69
N LEU A 53 1.49 3.95 -8.91
CA LEU A 53 0.28 3.46 -9.58
C LEU A 53 0.48 3.18 -11.08
N GLY A 54 1.45 3.84 -11.71
CA GLY A 54 1.81 3.59 -13.11
C GLY A 54 2.46 2.22 -13.28
N THR A 55 3.44 1.86 -12.43
CA THR A 55 4.03 0.51 -12.43
C THR A 55 2.98 -0.56 -12.07
N HIS A 56 2.05 -0.27 -11.16
CA HIS A 56 0.97 -1.21 -10.83
C HIS A 56 0.04 -1.51 -12.03
N ALA A 57 -0.05 -0.61 -13.01
CA ALA A 57 -0.87 -0.79 -14.21
C ALA A 57 -0.49 -2.01 -15.04
N ASN A 58 0.74 -2.54 -14.88
CA ASN A 58 1.18 -3.79 -15.51
C ASN A 58 0.32 -5.01 -15.12
N TRP A 59 -0.26 -5.02 -13.92
CA TRP A 59 -1.13 -6.10 -13.44
C TRP A 59 -2.59 -5.67 -13.30
N GLN A 60 -2.86 -4.39 -13.04
CA GLN A 60 -4.19 -3.84 -12.84
C GLN A 60 -4.36 -2.56 -13.67
N PRO A 61 -4.78 -2.69 -14.94
CA PRO A 61 -4.80 -1.58 -15.91
C PRO A 61 -5.57 -0.33 -15.44
N GLN A 62 -6.56 -0.50 -14.56
CA GLN A 62 -7.34 0.60 -13.99
C GLN A 62 -6.50 1.63 -13.21
N PHE A 63 -5.31 1.27 -12.74
CA PHE A 63 -4.42 2.22 -12.08
C PHE A 63 -3.61 3.08 -13.06
N GLY A 64 -3.45 2.62 -14.30
CA GLY A 64 -2.67 3.33 -15.32
C GLY A 64 -3.26 4.68 -15.71
N CYS A 65 -4.57 4.90 -15.51
CA CYS A 65 -5.18 6.20 -15.78
C CYS A 65 -4.56 7.31 -14.93
N THR A 66 -4.09 7.01 -13.72
CA THR A 66 -3.49 8.01 -12.82
C THR A 66 -2.14 8.55 -13.29
N ALA A 67 -1.51 7.88 -14.27
CA ALA A 67 -0.24 8.29 -14.85
C ALA A 67 -0.40 9.11 -16.15
N LEU A 68 -1.62 9.47 -16.55
CA LEU A 68 -1.86 10.26 -17.77
C LEU A 68 -1.40 11.72 -17.62
N PRO A 69 -0.75 12.30 -18.65
CA PRO A 69 -0.33 13.70 -18.61
C PRO A 69 -1.55 14.63 -18.50
N PHE A 70 -1.40 15.70 -17.72
CA PHE A 70 -2.42 16.74 -17.48
C PHE A 70 -3.74 16.28 -16.84
N LEU A 71 -3.81 15.07 -16.30
CA LEU A 71 -5.02 14.57 -15.61
C LEU A 71 -5.36 15.38 -14.36
N PHE A 72 -4.35 15.84 -13.62
CA PHE A 72 -4.53 16.60 -12.37
C PHE A 72 -4.07 18.04 -12.53
N SER A 73 -4.92 18.97 -12.08
CA SER A 73 -4.65 20.41 -12.09
C SER A 73 -3.66 20.87 -11.01
N GLY A 74 -3.23 19.95 -10.13
CA GLY A 74 -2.28 20.23 -9.04
C GLY A 74 -2.45 19.31 -7.83
N TYR A 75 -1.59 19.46 -6.82
CA TYR A 75 -1.53 18.57 -5.66
C TYR A 75 -2.83 18.50 -4.85
N ASN A 76 -3.54 19.63 -4.70
CA ASN A 76 -4.84 19.65 -4.03
C ASN A 76 -5.91 18.84 -4.77
N HIS A 77 -5.87 18.83 -6.12
CA HIS A 77 -6.77 18.00 -6.92
C HIS A 77 -6.44 16.51 -6.71
N VAL A 78 -5.16 16.14 -6.73
CA VAL A 78 -4.71 14.76 -6.43
C VAL A 78 -5.21 14.32 -5.06
N LYS A 79 -5.01 15.13 -4.01
CA LYS A 79 -5.47 14.78 -2.65
C LYS A 79 -6.97 14.54 -2.60
N LYS A 80 -7.78 15.43 -3.21
CA LYS A 80 -9.24 15.28 -3.26
C LYS A 80 -9.68 13.99 -3.99
N VAL A 81 -8.99 13.60 -5.06
CA VAL A 81 -9.31 12.36 -5.80
C VAL A 81 -8.87 11.13 -5.01
N SER A 82 -7.66 11.16 -4.44
CA SER A 82 -7.07 10.03 -3.70
C SER A 82 -7.73 9.77 -2.34
N THR A 83 -8.25 10.80 -1.66
CA THR A 83 -8.95 10.64 -0.38
C THR A 83 -10.48 10.78 -0.50
N GLY A 84 -10.99 11.04 -1.71
CA GLY A 84 -12.42 11.20 -1.98
C GLY A 84 -13.13 9.88 -2.19
N ARG A 85 -14.47 9.94 -2.37
CA ARG A 85 -15.37 8.79 -2.57
C ARG A 85 -14.98 7.87 -3.75
N SER A 86 -14.16 8.35 -4.68
CA SER A 86 -13.61 7.55 -5.78
C SER A 86 -12.60 6.50 -5.30
N ALA A 87 -11.84 6.78 -4.24
CA ALA A 87 -10.88 5.84 -3.65
C ALA A 87 -11.58 4.65 -2.96
N SER A 88 -12.78 4.84 -2.40
CA SER A 88 -13.52 3.75 -1.74
C SER A 88 -14.16 2.75 -2.72
N ARG A 89 -14.18 3.05 -4.03
CA ARG A 89 -14.83 2.19 -5.05
C ARG A 89 -13.88 1.20 -5.72
N SER A 90 -12.57 1.33 -5.52
CA SER A 90 -11.54 0.44 -6.10
C SER A 90 -11.20 -0.78 -5.21
N SER A 91 -11.75 -0.88 -4.00
CA SER A 91 -11.52 -2.02 -3.09
C SER A 91 -12.65 -3.07 -3.20
N PRO A 92 -12.46 -4.19 -3.89
CA PRO A 92 -13.42 -5.30 -3.87
C PRO A 92 -13.52 -5.99 -2.48
N ILE A 93 -12.58 -5.71 -1.57
CA ILE A 93 -12.49 -6.30 -0.22
C ILE A 93 -13.65 -5.89 0.71
N SER A 94 -14.30 -4.75 0.49
CA SER A 94 -15.40 -4.30 1.37
C SER A 94 -16.70 -5.11 1.19
N ARG A 95 -16.79 -6.01 0.21
CA ARG A 95 -18.01 -6.80 -0.07
C ARG A 95 -18.03 -8.19 0.53
N ARG A 96 -16.96 -8.66 1.19
CA ARG A 96 -17.04 -9.94 1.91
C ARG A 96 -17.79 -9.73 3.23
N PRO A 97 -18.93 -10.41 3.45
CA PRO A 97 -19.50 -10.44 4.79
C PRO A 97 -18.49 -11.03 5.77
N PRO A 98 -18.46 -10.58 7.03
CA PRO A 98 -17.58 -11.14 8.04
C PRO A 98 -17.81 -12.65 8.14
N ALA A 99 -16.73 -13.43 8.14
CA ALA A 99 -16.81 -14.87 8.34
C ALA A 99 -17.59 -15.17 9.64
N PRO A 100 -18.52 -16.14 9.64
CA PRO A 100 -19.25 -16.48 10.84
C PRO A 100 -18.25 -16.90 11.93
N ARG A 101 -18.27 -16.18 13.05
CA ARG A 101 -17.49 -16.58 14.24
C ARG A 101 -18.00 -17.96 14.66
N SER A 102 -17.17 -18.98 14.58
CA SER A 102 -17.43 -20.24 15.25
C SER A 102 -17.45 -19.98 16.75
N SER A 103 -18.63 -20.12 17.35
CA SER A 103 -18.80 -20.17 18.80
C SER A 103 -17.92 -21.31 19.35
N PRO A 104 -17.20 -21.12 20.47
CA PRO A 104 -16.58 -22.25 21.14
C PRO A 104 -17.71 -23.11 21.70
N SER A 105 -17.92 -24.28 21.11
CA SER A 105 -18.77 -25.32 21.69
C SER A 105 -18.13 -25.77 22.98
N ALA A 106 -18.81 -25.51 24.10
CA ALA A 106 -18.49 -26.04 25.40
C ALA A 106 -18.27 -27.57 25.33
N ARG A 107 -17.13 -28.02 25.85
CA ARG A 107 -16.97 -29.34 26.44
C ARG A 107 -15.83 -29.32 27.44
#